data_AF-A0A2M9K5V3-F1
#
_entry.id   AF-A0A2M9K5V3-F1
#
_cell.length_a   1.000
_cell.length_b   1.000
_cell.length_c   1.000
_cell.angle_alpha   90.00
_cell.angle_beta   90.00
_cell.angle_gamma   90.00
#
_symmetry.space_group_name_H-M   'P 1'
#
loop_
_entity.id
_entity.type
_entity.pdbx_description
1 polymer ?
#
loop_
_entity_poly.entity_id
_entity_poly.type
_entity_poly.pdbx_seq_one_letter_code
_entity_poly.pdbx_strand_id
1 'polypeptide(L)'
;MKKLVLCCATHVWAGDVDRATEHYATYKEANADRVDKLAERLESGNGIGDAEYAEALREGAAGDREDAALARSAAGREHLRRTGLWLTRSCVGRAGA
;
A
#
# COMPACT_ATOMS: atom_id res chain seq x y z
N MET A 1 -26.06 12.79 -0.11
CA MET A 1 -25.31 11.96 0.85
C MET A 1 -24.54 10.90 0.06
N LYS A 2 -23.26 11.15 -0.27
CA LYS A 2 -22.45 10.22 -1.08
C LYS A 2 -22.08 9.01 -0.20
N LYS A 3 -22.52 7.82 -0.62
CA LYS A 3 -22.25 6.54 0.05
C LYS A 3 -20.74 6.28 -0.01
N LEU A 4 -20.05 6.40 1.13
CA LEU A 4 -18.71 5.86 1.32
C LEU A 4 -18.83 4.34 1.23
N VAL A 5 -18.49 3.81 0.06
CA VAL A 5 -18.35 2.37 -0.15
C VAL A 5 -17.23 1.90 0.77
N LEU A 6 -17.65 1.11 1.76
CA LEU A 6 -16.83 0.46 2.77
C LEU A 6 -15.90 -0.56 2.06
N CYS A 7 -14.82 -0.08 1.46
CA CYS A 7 -13.83 -0.95 0.85
C CYS A 7 -12.97 -1.57 1.95
N CYS A 8 -13.17 -2.87 2.18
CA CYS A 8 -12.23 -3.82 2.79
C CYS A 8 -12.00 -3.69 4.31
N ALA A 9 -12.90 -4.29 5.08
CA ALA A 9 -12.61 -4.78 6.42
C ALA A 9 -11.60 -5.95 6.36
N THR A 10 -10.56 -5.92 7.22
CA THR A 10 -9.96 -7.13 7.85
C THR A 10 -8.84 -6.87 8.87
N HIS A 11 -8.43 -5.63 9.18
CA HIS A 11 -7.40 -5.41 10.20
C HIS A 11 -7.85 -4.36 11.22
N VAL A 12 -8.95 -4.65 11.90
CA VAL A 12 -9.41 -3.85 13.05
C VAL A 12 -8.35 -3.95 14.13
N TRP A 13 -7.63 -2.85 14.37
CA TRP A 13 -6.63 -2.75 15.41
C TRP A 13 -7.23 -2.02 16.62
N ALA A 14 -7.25 -2.67 17.77
CA ALA A 14 -7.59 -2.07 19.06
C ALA A 14 -6.28 -1.91 19.86
N GLY A 15 -5.62 -0.76 19.75
CA GLY A 15 -4.36 -0.56 20.47
C GLY A 15 -3.57 0.68 20.05
N ASP A 16 -2.28 0.65 20.41
CA ASP A 16 -1.24 1.61 20.05
C ASP A 16 -1.14 1.84 18.52
N VAL A 17 -1.72 2.95 18.07
CA VAL A 17 -1.73 3.40 16.67
C VAL A 17 -0.33 3.52 16.09
N ASP A 18 0.64 3.94 16.89
CA ASP A 18 2.01 4.15 16.40
C ASP A 18 2.68 2.80 16.13
N ARG A 19 2.54 1.84 17.05
CA ARG A 19 3.03 0.47 16.83
C ARG A 19 2.36 -0.20 15.64
N ALA A 20 1.05 -0.05 15.50
CA ALA A 20 0.31 -0.58 14.35
C ALA A 20 0.84 0.01 13.04
N THR A 21 1.06 1.34 13.04
CA THR A 21 1.51 2.10 11.88
C THR A 21 2.88 1.64 11.42
N GLU A 22 3.83 1.51 12.34
CA GLU A 22 5.17 1.04 12.00
C GLU A 22 5.18 -0.41 11.53
N HIS A 23 4.34 -1.27 12.11
CA HIS A 23 4.22 -2.65 11.64
C HIS A 23 3.70 -2.73 10.21
N TYR A 24 2.62 -2.00 9.90
CA TYR A 24 2.03 -1.98 8.56
C TYR A 24 2.98 -1.37 7.53
N ALA A 25 3.62 -0.25 7.86
CA ALA A 25 4.54 0.42 6.97
C ALA A 25 5.78 -0.46 6.67
N THR A 26 6.34 -1.11 7.69
CA THR A 26 7.46 -2.05 7.52
C THR A 26 7.06 -3.23 6.63
N TYR A 27 5.87 -3.78 6.82
CA TYR A 27 5.36 -4.88 5.98
C TYR A 27 5.25 -4.46 4.50
N LYS A 28 4.72 -3.26 4.25
CA LYS A 28 4.58 -2.70 2.90
C LYS A 28 5.93 -2.44 2.24
N GLU A 29 6.88 -1.86 2.95
CA GLU A 29 8.25 -1.66 2.46
C GLU A 29 8.94 -2.99 2.14
N ALA A 30 8.81 -3.99 3.01
CA ALA A 30 9.36 -5.33 2.74
C ALA A 30 8.72 -5.99 1.52
N ASN A 31 7.42 -5.77 1.28
CA ASN A 31 6.75 -6.28 0.09
C ASN A 31 7.22 -5.54 -1.18
N ALA A 32 7.35 -4.22 -1.12
CA ALA A 32 7.91 -3.42 -2.22
C ALA A 32 9.29 -3.91 -2.62
N ASP A 33 10.20 -4.12 -1.66
CA ASP A 33 11.55 -4.63 -1.93
C ASP A 33 11.55 -6.03 -2.54
N ARG A 34 10.64 -6.89 -2.09
CA ARG A 34 10.49 -8.26 -2.64
C ARG A 34 10.01 -8.22 -4.09
N VAL A 35 9.05 -7.35 -4.38
CA VAL A 35 8.44 -7.20 -5.71
C VAL A 35 9.40 -6.54 -6.69
N ASP A 36 10.17 -5.53 -6.28
CA ASP A 36 11.19 -4.91 -7.13
C ASP A 36 12.29 -5.90 -7.52
N LYS A 37 12.76 -6.73 -6.58
CA LYS A 37 13.72 -7.81 -6.88
C LYS A 37 13.15 -8.85 -7.86
N LEU A 38 11.83 -9.06 -7.86
CA LEU A 38 11.19 -9.94 -8.83
C LEU A 38 11.16 -9.29 -10.22
N ALA A 39 10.84 -7.99 -10.29
CA ALA A 39 10.88 -7.23 -11.54
C ALA A 39 12.30 -7.23 -12.17
N GLU A 40 13.34 -6.98 -11.37
CA GLU A 40 14.73 -7.04 -11.81
C GLU A 40 15.10 -8.41 -12.39
N ARG A 41 14.65 -9.49 -11.74
CA ARG A 41 14.90 -10.87 -12.23
C ARG A 41 14.23 -11.13 -13.56
N LEU A 42 12.99 -10.67 -13.74
CA LEU A 42 12.23 -10.84 -14.98
C LEU A 42 12.92 -10.14 -16.15
N GLU A 43 13.37 -8.91 -15.96
CA GLU A 43 14.10 -8.18 -17.01
C GLU A 43 15.44 -8.83 -17.36
N SER A 44 16.13 -9.42 -16.38
CA SER A 44 17.36 -10.15 -16.63
C SER A 44 17.16 -11.51 -17.34
N GLY A 45 15.92 -12.01 -17.38
CA GLY A 45 15.56 -13.37 -17.81
C GLY A 45 15.37 -13.57 -19.32
N ASN A 46 15.37 -12.52 -20.13
CA ASN A 46 15.19 -12.56 -21.60
C ASN A 46 13.88 -13.25 -22.12
N GLY A 47 12.81 -13.35 -21.32
CA GLY A 47 11.52 -13.88 -21.77
C GLY A 47 10.66 -12.85 -22.52
N ILE A 48 10.02 -13.27 -23.61
CA ILE A 48 9.03 -12.46 -24.33
C ILE A 48 7.79 -12.33 -23.44
N GLY A 49 7.43 -11.10 -23.04
CA GLY A 49 6.31 -10.82 -22.12
C GLY A 49 6.74 -10.37 -20.71
N ASP A 50 8.04 -10.45 -20.39
CA ASP A 50 8.55 -10.13 -19.05
C ASP A 50 8.61 -8.63 -18.76
N ALA A 51 8.72 -7.78 -19.78
CA ALA A 51 8.85 -6.34 -19.62
C ALA A 51 7.58 -5.67 -19.07
N GLU A 52 6.41 -5.96 -19.66
CA GLU A 52 5.11 -5.43 -19.20
C GLU A 52 4.79 -5.95 -17.79
N TYR A 53 5.10 -7.21 -17.52
CA TYR A 53 4.91 -7.79 -16.20
C TYR A 53 5.86 -7.20 -15.16
N ALA A 54 7.13 -6.96 -15.50
CA ALA A 54 8.09 -6.27 -14.65
C ALA A 54 7.68 -4.82 -14.35
N GLU A 55 7.12 -4.11 -15.34
CA GLU A 55 6.56 -2.77 -15.15
C GLU A 55 5.39 -2.79 -14.15
N ALA A 56 4.44 -3.72 -14.30
CA ALA A 56 3.32 -3.86 -13.37
C ALA A 56 3.79 -4.17 -11.93
N LEU A 57 4.85 -4.97 -11.77
CA LEU A 57 5.46 -5.24 -10.47
C LEU A 57 6.06 -3.97 -9.86
N ARG A 58 6.78 -3.16 -10.64
CA ARG A 58 7.32 -1.88 -10.15
C ARG A 58 6.25 -0.89 -9.74
N GLU A 59 5.16 -0.81 -10.49
CA GLU A 59 4.01 0.01 -10.10
C GLU A 59 3.43 -0.49 -8.76
N GLY A 60 3.34 -1.80 -8.58
CA GLY A 60 2.95 -2.42 -7.31
C GLY A 60 3.87 -2.04 -6.15
N ALA A 61 5.19 -2.12 -6.34
CA ALA A 61 6.18 -1.76 -5.33
C ALA A 61 6.14 -0.26 -4.99
N ALA A 62 5.98 0.61 -5.99
CA ALA A 62 5.75 2.03 -5.77
C ALA A 62 4.47 2.28 -4.95
N GLY A 63 3.37 1.60 -5.28
CA GLY A 63 2.12 1.69 -4.54
C GLY A 63 2.21 1.23 -3.09
N ASP A 64 3.00 0.19 -2.81
CA ASP A 64 3.24 -0.26 -1.43
C ASP A 64 4.06 0.76 -0.63
N ARG A 65 5.05 1.42 -1.25
CA ARG A 65 5.80 2.52 -0.61
C ARG A 65 4.91 3.72 -0.31
N GLU A 66 4.00 4.06 -1.22
CA GLU A 66 3.00 5.09 -0.97
C GLU A 66 2.06 4.72 0.18
N ASP A 67 1.57 3.49 0.24
CA ASP A 67 0.73 3.01 1.36
C ASP A 67 1.50 3.08 2.69
N ALA A 68 2.79 2.73 2.71
CA ALA A 68 3.65 2.86 3.90
C ALA A 68 3.81 4.33 4.34
N ALA A 69 4.07 5.23 3.39
CA ALA A 69 4.19 6.66 3.64
C ALA A 69 2.87 7.27 4.14
N LEU A 70 1.75 6.86 3.54
CA LEU A 70 0.41 7.27 3.95
C LEU A 70 0.12 6.82 5.37
N ALA A 71 0.43 5.56 5.72
CA ALA A 71 0.25 5.05 7.07
C ALA A 71 1.03 5.90 8.11
N ARG A 72 2.29 6.25 7.82
CA ARG A 72 3.13 7.08 8.71
C ARG A 72 2.73 8.57 8.73
N SER A 73 1.96 9.03 7.75
CA SER A 73 1.51 10.42 7.70
C SER A 73 0.54 10.75 8.84
N ALA A 74 0.44 12.03 9.21
CA ALA A 74 -0.54 12.48 10.20
C ALA A 74 -1.98 12.09 9.81
N ALA A 75 -2.32 12.19 8.52
CA ALA A 75 -3.63 11.83 8.01
C ALA A 75 -3.90 10.31 8.08
N GLY A 76 -2.90 9.47 7.82
CA GLY A 76 -3.03 8.02 7.92
C GLY A 76 -3.22 7.55 9.36
N ARG A 77 -2.39 8.06 10.29
CA ARG A 77 -2.56 7.79 11.73
C ARG A 77 -3.92 8.24 12.25
N GLU A 78 -4.35 9.44 11.86
CA GLU A 78 -5.66 9.96 12.23
C GLU A 78 -6.81 9.13 11.65
N HIS A 79 -6.68 8.70 10.40
CA HIS A 79 -7.66 7.84 9.75
C HIS A 79 -7.78 6.51 10.49
N LEU A 80 -6.65 5.84 10.77
CA LEU A 80 -6.61 4.59 11.53
C LEU A 80 -7.26 4.75 12.90
N ARG A 81 -6.89 5.81 13.64
CA ARG A 81 -7.45 6.09 14.96
C ARG A 81 -8.97 6.25 14.93
N ARG A 82 -9.51 6.89 13.88
CA ARG A 82 -10.94 7.19 13.77
C ARG A 82 -11.77 6.02 13.23
N THR A 83 -11.22 5.25 12.29
CA THR A 83 -11.98 4.24 11.53
C THR A 83 -11.56 2.81 11.83
N GLY A 84 -10.40 2.60 12.45
CA GLY A 84 -9.79 1.28 12.60
C GLY A 84 -9.30 0.67 11.29
N LEU A 85 -9.24 1.45 10.20
CA LEU A 85 -8.82 1.01 8.86
C LEU A 85 -7.57 1.77 8.41
N TRP A 86 -6.77 1.15 7.54
CA TRP A 86 -5.63 1.81 6.92
C TRP A 86 -6.07 2.73 5.78
N LEU A 87 -5.52 3.95 5.75
CA LEU A 87 -5.66 4.83 4.61
C LEU A 87 -4.69 4.36 3.51
N THR A 88 -5.22 3.92 2.37
CA THR A 88 -4.42 3.44 1.22
C THR A 88 -4.51 4.40 0.04
N ARG A 89 -3.61 4.28 -0.94
CA ARG A 89 -3.61 5.10 -2.16
C ARG A 89 -4.95 5.08 -2.90
N SER A 90 -5.64 3.93 -2.87
CA SER A 90 -6.94 3.73 -3.51
C SER A 90 -8.08 4.55 -2.86
N CYS A 91 -7.90 4.97 -1.60
CA CYS A 91 -8.81 5.82 -0.86
C CYS A 91 -8.58 7.31 -1.18
N VAL A 92 -7.33 7.69 -1.45
CA VAL A 92 -6.94 9.08 -1.73
C VAL A 92 -7.27 9.46 -3.19
N GLY A 93 -7.01 8.56 -4.14
CA GLY A 93 -7.30 8.79 -5.57
C GLY A 93 -8.79 8.91 -5.93
N ARG A 94 -9.71 8.46 -5.06
CA ARG A 94 -11.17 8.55 -5.28
C ARG A 94 -11.83 9.81 -4.70
N ALA A 95 -11.08 10.64 -3.98
CA ALA A 95 -11.60 11.84 -3.33
C ALA A 95 -11.54 13.11 -4.21
N GLY A 96 -11.08 12.98 -5.46
CA GLY A 96 -10.87 14.10 -6.40
C GLY A 96 -11.46 13.90 -7.80
N ALA A 97 -12.71 13.41 -7.89
CA ALA A 97 -13.51 13.42 -9.12
C ALA A 97 -14.95 13.90 -8.84
#